data_AF-A0A3A4PGN9-F1
#
_entry.id   AF-A0A3A4PGN9-F1
#
_cell.length_a   1.000
_cell.length_b   1.000
_cell.length_c   1.000
_cell.angle_alpha   90.00
_cell.angle_beta   90.00
_cell.angle_gamma   90.00
#
_symmetry.space_group_name_H-M   'P 1'
#
loop_
_entity.id
_entity.type
_entity.pdbx_description
1 polymer ?
#
loop_
_entity_poly.entity_id
_entity_poly.type
_entity_poly.pdbx_seq_one_letter_code
_entity_poly.pdbx_strand_id
1 'polypeptide(L)'
;MKQAIRVFILLFILSAFDFLLPTAEALETIDQLESSQERIEIVINKSHLLTLKCPASRVSVVAPDIADVQILDPRQILITGKSPGETSLLFWTEDNETRMVDVSVIWNTAQIQKMLSHTIPDHAIETVSLEDGVALRGQVESADNVEQAVEIAQSYAPKVMNLLEVPGVHQVLLKVRIAEVARSFREEQGFNYLISKNSFITGSTLGGLMAGEYSPGGKVDISDAVTMFFGIPNEDIMTFIQALKTKGLISILAEPNLIARSGETASFLAGGEFPIPVVQGGLSNSVSIEYKEYGVRLNFTPTVLKEKTIHLDISPEVSDLDFTQGVKLGGYVVPVIVTRRAHTVIQLEDGQTFAIAGLISKSKQKAVRKIPGIGDVPLLGELFRGKEIDEKETELLIMVTPYLIAPLKAGTEHRMPTESSDQIMDGMQEPRVDWNSVFKKSDEMSSSDEAMLSSRGISPNKKN
;
A
#
# COMPACT_ATOMS: atom_id res chain seq x y z
N MET A 1 55.21 -3.95 -55.22
CA MET A 1 53.79 -3.66 -55.52
C MET A 1 53.51 -2.28 -54.94
N LYS A 2 53.76 -1.14 -55.61
CA LYS A 2 53.19 -0.58 -56.86
C LYS A 2 51.65 -0.50 -56.87
N GLN A 3 51.17 0.74 -57.09
CA GLN A 3 49.82 1.25 -57.41
C GLN A 3 48.96 1.60 -56.18
N ALA A 4 48.74 2.85 -55.76
CA ALA A 4 48.59 4.17 -56.41
C ALA A 4 47.34 4.29 -57.31
N ILE A 5 46.46 5.26 -56.99
CA ILE A 5 45.61 6.13 -57.84
C ILE A 5 44.33 6.53 -57.06
N ARG A 6 43.71 7.72 -57.07
CA ARG A 6 43.89 9.14 -57.48
C ARG A 6 42.66 9.87 -56.84
N VAL A 7 42.64 11.19 -56.55
CA VAL A 7 42.28 12.34 -57.44
C VAL A 7 42.43 13.62 -56.57
N PHE A 8 43.33 14.59 -56.84
CA PHE A 8 43.24 15.80 -57.72
C PHE A 8 42.31 16.93 -57.13
N ILE A 9 42.57 18.26 -57.07
CA ILE A 9 43.70 19.16 -57.46
C ILE A 9 43.40 20.66 -57.10
N LEU A 10 44.46 21.47 -56.92
CA LEU A 10 44.69 22.91 -57.27
C LEU A 10 44.01 24.17 -56.63
N LEU A 11 44.91 25.09 -56.21
CA LEU A 11 45.12 26.52 -56.59
C LEU A 11 44.12 27.64 -56.22
N PHE A 12 44.54 28.58 -55.35
CA PHE A 12 44.73 30.01 -55.71
C PHE A 12 45.63 30.76 -54.70
N ILE A 13 46.37 31.75 -55.21
CA ILE A 13 47.50 32.50 -54.61
C ILE A 13 47.10 34.00 -54.46
N LEU A 14 47.65 34.68 -53.43
CA LEU A 14 47.93 36.14 -53.27
C LEU A 14 46.78 37.19 -53.13
N SER A 15 46.79 37.90 -52.00
CA SER A 15 47.09 39.35 -51.86
C SER A 15 47.10 39.73 -50.37
N ALA A 16 48.24 40.00 -49.72
CA ALA A 16 48.88 41.33 -49.64
C ALA A 16 47.94 42.45 -49.16
N PHE A 17 47.94 42.74 -47.86
CA PHE A 17 47.74 44.09 -47.35
C PHE A 17 48.46 44.26 -46.00
N ASP A 18 49.64 44.88 -46.05
CA ASP A 18 50.33 45.46 -44.90
C ASP A 18 49.55 46.69 -44.41
N PHE A 19 49.36 46.80 -43.10
CA PHE A 19 49.31 48.12 -42.47
C PHE A 19 50.00 48.06 -41.10
N LEU A 20 50.90 49.02 -40.90
CA LEU A 20 51.93 49.09 -39.89
C LEU A 20 51.68 50.35 -39.01
N LEU A 21 51.74 50.17 -37.68
CA LEU A 21 51.98 51.12 -36.56
C LEU A 21 50.84 52.06 -36.06
N PRO A 22 50.89 52.56 -34.79
CA PRO A 22 51.94 52.41 -33.77
C PRO A 22 51.48 51.90 -32.38
N THR A 23 52.48 51.44 -31.64
CA THR A 23 52.56 51.26 -30.19
C THR A 23 52.29 52.56 -29.43
N ALA A 24 51.43 52.47 -28.40
CA ALA A 24 51.45 53.38 -27.27
C ALA A 24 51.47 52.53 -25.99
N GLU A 25 52.66 52.39 -25.42
CA GLU A 25 52.83 52.05 -24.01
C GLU A 25 52.23 53.20 -23.19
N ALA A 26 51.15 52.92 -22.47
CA ALA A 26 50.83 53.65 -21.25
C ALA A 26 50.98 52.64 -20.11
N LEU A 27 52.14 52.73 -19.46
CA LEU A 27 52.39 52.23 -18.13
C LEU A 27 51.32 52.80 -17.18
N GLU A 28 50.37 51.97 -16.77
CA GLU A 28 49.88 52.04 -15.39
C GLU A 28 50.31 50.74 -14.71
N THR A 29 51.44 50.88 -14.03
CA THR A 29 51.93 50.03 -12.97
C THR A 29 50.76 49.45 -12.18
N ILE A 30 50.57 48.14 -12.31
CA ILE A 30 49.83 47.33 -11.34
C ILE A 30 50.72 47.31 -10.09
N ASP A 31 50.70 48.41 -9.34
CA ASP A 31 51.23 48.46 -7.99
C ASP A 31 50.12 48.01 -7.05
N GLN A 32 50.34 46.84 -6.49
CA GLN A 32 49.81 46.34 -5.22
C GLN A 32 48.82 47.28 -4.50
N LEU A 33 47.53 47.01 -4.67
CA LEU A 33 46.54 47.31 -3.64
C LEU A 33 45.97 45.98 -3.14
N GLU A 34 46.71 45.35 -2.23
CA GLU A 34 46.07 44.58 -1.16
C GLU A 34 45.25 45.57 -0.29
N SER A 35 44.14 46.09 -0.81
CA SER A 35 43.10 46.62 0.06
C SER A 35 42.16 45.46 0.36
N SER A 36 42.24 44.92 1.58
CA SER A 36 41.09 44.21 2.12
C SER A 36 39.92 45.20 2.09
N GLN A 37 39.05 45.12 1.08
CA GLN A 37 37.80 45.88 1.08
C GLN A 37 37.05 45.42 2.32
N GLU A 38 36.97 46.28 3.33
CA GLU A 38 36.17 46.01 4.51
C GLU A 38 34.71 45.91 4.03
N ARG A 39 34.11 44.73 4.16
CA ARG A 39 32.70 44.49 3.85
C ARG A 39 31.92 44.53 5.16
N ILE A 40 30.95 45.44 5.25
CA ILE A 40 30.07 45.58 6.39
C ILE A 40 28.70 45.05 6.01
N GLU A 41 28.21 44.08 6.77
CA GLU A 41 26.87 43.53 6.61
C GLU A 41 25.90 44.19 7.61
N ILE A 42 24.79 44.72 7.10
CA ILE A 42 23.79 45.46 7.89
C ILE A 42 22.41 44.87 7.61
N VAL A 43 21.62 44.68 8.65
CA VAL A 43 20.22 44.24 8.49
C VAL A 43 19.35 45.43 8.13
N ILE A 44 18.39 45.24 7.22
CA ILE A 44 17.40 46.27 6.87
C ILE A 44 16.72 46.85 8.13
N ASN A 45 16.50 48.17 8.15
CA ASN A 45 15.95 48.93 9.28
C ASN A 45 16.80 48.85 10.57
N LYS A 46 18.08 48.45 10.47
CA LYS A 46 19.06 48.52 11.55
C LYS A 46 20.19 49.45 11.17
N SER A 47 20.88 49.92 12.20
CA SER A 47 22.05 50.79 12.05
C SER A 47 23.29 50.14 12.62
N HIS A 48 24.43 50.39 11.99
CA HIS A 48 25.75 49.95 12.41
C HIS A 48 26.63 51.18 12.67
N LEU A 49 27.28 51.23 13.84
CA LEU A 49 28.19 52.31 14.19
C LEU A 49 29.61 51.91 13.78
N LEU A 50 30.11 52.52 12.71
CA LEU A 50 31.49 52.34 12.26
C LEU A 50 32.40 53.34 12.97
N THR A 51 33.46 52.83 13.61
CA THR A 51 34.50 53.66 14.23
C THR A 51 35.74 53.69 13.35
N LEU A 52 36.08 54.86 12.83
CA LEU A 52 37.23 55.06 11.96
C LEU A 52 38.52 55.28 12.76
N LYS A 53 39.64 54.77 12.23
CA LYS A 53 40.98 54.97 12.81
C LYS A 53 41.48 56.41 12.65
N CYS A 54 41.10 57.07 11.56
CA CYS A 54 41.42 58.47 11.23
C CYS A 54 40.13 59.28 11.08
N PRO A 55 40.13 60.58 11.43
CA PRO A 55 38.95 61.42 11.28
C PRO A 55 38.55 61.55 9.80
N ALA A 56 37.26 61.38 9.52
CA ALA A 56 36.69 61.63 8.19
C ALA A 56 36.19 63.07 8.11
N SER A 57 36.61 63.79 7.07
CA SER A 57 36.15 65.15 6.78
C SER A 57 34.81 65.14 6.04
N ARG A 58 34.57 64.11 5.22
CA ARG A 58 33.33 63.91 4.45
C ARG A 58 33.05 62.43 4.23
N VAL A 59 31.77 62.11 4.11
CA VAL A 59 31.29 60.75 3.76
C VAL A 59 30.22 60.86 2.67
N SER A 60 30.20 59.91 1.75
CA SER A 60 29.17 59.78 0.73
C SER A 60 28.78 58.32 0.55
N VAL A 61 27.49 58.08 0.34
CA VAL A 61 26.94 56.81 -0.13
C VAL A 61 26.84 56.85 -1.65
N VAL A 62 27.13 55.74 -2.32
CA VAL A 62 26.89 55.59 -3.77
C VAL A 62 25.40 55.45 -4.08
N ALA A 63 24.67 54.59 -3.35
CA ALA A 63 23.23 54.36 -3.53
C ALA A 63 22.42 54.68 -2.23
N PRO A 64 21.93 55.93 -2.06
CA PRO A 64 21.28 56.38 -0.82
C PRO A 64 19.93 55.71 -0.53
N ASP A 65 19.36 55.04 -1.53
CA ASP A 65 18.14 54.23 -1.38
C ASP A 65 18.42 52.90 -0.66
N ILE A 66 19.67 52.40 -0.72
CA ILE A 66 20.11 51.13 -0.09
C ILE A 66 20.55 51.38 1.35
N ALA A 67 21.46 52.34 1.56
CA ALA A 67 21.95 52.69 2.89
C ALA A 67 22.05 54.21 3.06
N ASP A 68 21.89 54.67 4.29
CA ASP A 68 22.08 56.05 4.67
C ASP A 68 23.24 56.18 5.65
N VAL A 69 23.89 57.34 5.67
CA VAL A 69 25.05 57.57 6.51
C VAL A 69 24.97 58.91 7.20
N GLN A 70 25.18 58.90 8.52
CA GLN A 70 25.24 60.07 9.36
C GLN A 70 26.54 60.11 10.15
N ILE A 71 27.25 61.23 10.08
CA ILE A 71 28.45 61.47 10.88
C ILE A 71 27.96 61.93 12.27
N LEU A 72 28.30 61.17 13.31
CA LEU A 72 28.00 61.55 14.70
C LEU A 72 29.18 62.29 15.34
N ASP A 73 30.39 61.86 15.02
CA ASP A 73 31.68 62.42 15.44
C ASP A 73 32.67 62.27 14.27
N PRO A 74 33.73 63.10 14.15
CA PRO A 74 34.76 62.92 13.12
C PRO A 74 35.30 61.48 12.98
N ARG A 75 35.21 60.65 14.02
CA ARG A 75 35.61 59.23 13.97
C ARG A 75 34.46 58.23 14.04
N GLN A 76 33.22 58.67 14.25
CA GLN A 76 32.06 57.78 14.40
C GLN A 76 30.99 58.04 13.36
N ILE A 77 30.67 57.01 12.60
CA ILE A 77 29.75 57.08 11.48
C ILE A 77 28.64 56.06 11.71
N LEU A 78 27.41 56.54 11.72
CA LEU A 78 26.22 55.70 11.79
C LEU A 78 25.76 55.36 10.37
N ILE A 79 25.80 54.09 10.03
CA ILE A 79 25.30 53.56 8.74
C ILE A 79 23.95 52.92 9.00
N THR A 80 22.92 53.28 8.27
CA THR A 80 21.55 52.75 8.42
C THR A 80 21.11 52.05 7.14
N GLY A 81 20.75 50.77 7.23
CA GLY A 81 20.22 50.02 6.08
C GLY A 81 18.77 50.39 5.80
N LYS A 82 18.46 50.89 4.60
CA LYS A 82 17.12 51.28 4.15
C LYS A 82 16.46 50.19 3.30
N SER A 83 17.16 49.71 2.28
CA SER A 83 16.69 48.63 1.42
C SER A 83 17.79 47.59 1.18
N PRO A 84 17.44 46.32 0.91
CA PRO A 84 18.42 45.27 0.67
C PRO A 84 19.19 45.54 -0.63
N GLY A 85 20.47 45.15 -0.65
CA GLY A 85 21.34 45.35 -1.80
C GLY A 85 22.78 45.62 -1.39
N GLU A 86 23.63 45.87 -2.38
CA GLU A 86 25.03 46.24 -2.16
C GLU A 86 25.25 47.71 -2.52
N THR A 87 25.99 48.42 -1.69
CA THR A 87 26.39 49.81 -1.96
C THR A 87 27.77 50.06 -1.37
N SER A 88 28.48 51.05 -1.89
CA SER A 88 29.80 51.42 -1.35
C SER A 88 29.71 52.78 -0.65
N LEU A 89 30.49 52.91 0.41
CA LEU A 89 30.71 54.15 1.13
C LEU A 89 32.08 54.71 0.78
N LEU A 90 32.10 55.99 0.44
CA LEU A 90 33.31 56.74 0.16
C LEU A 90 33.59 57.70 1.31
N PHE A 91 34.77 57.62 1.89
CA PHE A 91 35.22 58.47 2.99
C PHE A 91 36.42 59.29 2.53
N TRP A 92 36.40 60.58 2.82
CA TRP A 92 37.54 61.47 2.62
C TRP A 92 38.19 61.73 3.97
N THR A 93 39.50 61.53 4.04
CA THR A 93 40.33 61.86 5.20
C THR A 93 40.79 63.31 5.14
N GLU A 94 41.35 63.83 6.24
CA GLU A 94 41.95 65.18 6.24
C GLU A 94 43.15 65.30 5.29
N ASP A 95 43.84 64.18 5.01
CA ASP A 95 44.97 64.10 4.07
C ASP A 95 44.53 64.02 2.59
N ASN A 96 43.22 64.22 2.34
CA ASN A 96 42.58 64.14 1.02
C ASN A 96 42.67 62.75 0.34
N GLU A 97 43.00 61.69 1.10
CA GLU A 97 42.88 60.31 0.65
C GLU A 97 41.42 59.85 0.69
N THR A 98 40.99 59.13 -0.36
CA THR A 98 39.66 58.52 -0.43
C THR A 98 39.75 57.04 -0.08
N ARG A 99 38.90 56.57 0.84
CA ARG A 99 38.74 55.15 1.16
C ARG A 99 37.35 54.67 0.79
N MET A 100 37.25 53.43 0.33
CA MET A 100 36.00 52.79 -0.04
C MET A 100 35.73 51.60 0.88
N VAL A 101 34.50 51.48 1.37
CA VAL A 101 34.02 50.35 2.19
C VAL A 101 32.73 49.85 1.57
N ASP A 102 32.63 48.55 1.36
CA ASP A 102 31.43 47.95 0.78
C ASP A 102 30.44 47.60 1.88
N VAL A 103 29.19 47.99 1.69
CA VAL A 103 28.08 47.78 2.61
C VAL A 103 27.05 46.89 1.92
N SER A 104 26.78 45.75 2.53
CA SER A 104 25.76 44.82 2.09
C SER A 104 24.59 44.88 3.06
N VAL A 105 23.44 45.34 2.58
CA VAL A 105 22.20 45.37 3.35
C VAL A 105 21.42 44.10 3.06
N ILE A 106 21.16 43.30 4.09
CA ILE A 106 20.48 42.01 3.99
C ILE A 106 19.12 42.01 4.69
N TRP A 107 18.27 41.05 4.32
CA TRP A 107 17.04 40.77 5.02
C TRP A 107 17.31 40.24 6.44
N ASN A 108 16.37 40.45 7.36
CA ASN A 108 16.49 39.94 8.73
C ASN A 108 16.18 38.43 8.83
N THR A 109 17.05 37.61 8.24
CA THR A 109 16.94 36.15 8.25
C THR A 109 16.91 35.59 9.67
N ALA A 110 17.61 36.22 10.62
CA ALA A 110 17.62 35.80 12.02
C ALA A 110 16.23 35.82 12.68
N GLN A 111 15.38 36.80 12.36
CA GLN A 111 14.01 36.83 12.85
C GLN A 111 13.13 35.75 12.21
N ILE A 112 13.29 35.54 10.90
CA ILE A 112 12.56 34.50 10.16
C ILE A 112 12.95 33.13 10.70
N GLN A 113 14.25 32.87 10.84
CA GLN A 113 14.81 31.64 11.40
C GLN A 113 14.25 31.35 12.79
N LYS A 114 14.17 32.38 13.65
CA LYS A 114 13.61 32.24 15.00
C LYS A 114 12.13 31.88 14.96
N MET A 115 11.34 32.52 14.10
CA MET A 115 9.91 32.20 13.96
C MET A 115 9.70 30.79 13.43
N LEU A 116 10.46 30.40 12.38
CA LEU A 116 10.42 29.06 11.81
C LEU A 116 10.78 28.00 12.85
N SER A 117 11.84 28.21 13.64
CA SER A 117 12.24 27.26 14.69
C SER A 117 11.21 27.11 15.82
N HIS A 118 10.33 28.09 16.01
CA HIS A 118 9.30 28.05 17.04
C HIS A 118 8.02 27.36 16.53
N THR A 119 7.63 27.63 15.28
CA THR A 119 6.40 27.09 14.67
C THR A 119 6.60 25.67 14.12
N ILE A 120 7.79 25.39 13.59
CA ILE A 120 8.16 24.13 12.93
C ILE A 120 9.41 23.59 13.65
N PRO A 121 9.29 23.19 14.93
CA PRO A 121 10.40 22.62 15.70
C PRO A 121 10.85 21.30 15.06
N ASP A 122 12.14 20.95 15.23
CA ASP A 122 12.81 19.74 14.71
C ASP A 122 13.21 19.72 13.22
N HIS A 123 13.01 20.81 12.48
CA HIS A 123 13.42 20.87 11.07
C HIS A 123 14.61 21.80 10.84
N ALA A 124 15.62 21.29 10.11
CA ALA A 124 16.76 22.07 9.64
C ALA A 124 16.34 22.91 8.42
N ILE A 125 15.44 23.88 8.64
CA ILE A 125 15.12 24.90 7.65
C ILE A 125 16.14 26.03 7.84
N GLU A 126 16.94 26.29 6.83
CA GLU A 126 17.88 27.41 6.76
C GLU A 126 17.28 28.53 5.90
N THR A 127 17.46 29.76 6.38
CA THR A 127 17.06 30.97 5.68
C THR A 127 18.29 31.63 5.06
N VAL A 128 18.25 31.86 3.75
CA VAL A 128 19.33 32.52 3.00
C VAL A 128 18.82 33.84 2.43
N SER A 129 19.51 34.94 2.72
CA SER A 129 19.15 36.24 2.14
C SER A 129 19.56 36.28 0.67
N LEU A 130 18.65 36.75 -0.19
CA LEU A 130 18.87 37.08 -1.59
C LEU A 130 18.73 38.60 -1.75
N GLU A 131 19.10 39.13 -2.92
CA GLU A 131 18.92 40.54 -3.28
C GLU A 131 17.43 40.94 -3.19
N ASP A 132 16.56 40.21 -3.89
CA ASP A 132 15.12 40.51 -3.96
C ASP A 132 14.26 39.83 -2.88
N GLY A 133 14.84 39.07 -1.95
CA GLY A 133 14.03 38.30 -0.99
C GLY A 133 14.79 37.27 -0.17
N VAL A 134 14.11 36.17 0.19
CA VAL A 134 14.68 35.11 1.04
C VAL A 134 14.47 33.74 0.40
N ALA A 135 15.47 32.88 0.44
CA ALA A 135 15.33 31.46 0.11
C ALA A 135 15.16 30.62 1.37
N LEU A 136 14.24 29.66 1.31
CA LEU A 136 14.08 28.62 2.33
C LEU A 136 14.69 27.33 1.79
N ARG A 137 15.69 26.81 2.49
CA ARG A 137 16.37 25.56 2.12
C ARG A 137 16.34 24.61 3.30
N GLY A 138 16.14 23.32 3.06
CA GLY A 138 16.13 22.33 4.13
C GLY A 138 15.20 21.17 3.82
N GLN A 139 15.06 20.29 4.81
CA GLN A 139 14.14 19.16 4.74
C GLN A 139 12.98 19.33 5.71
N VAL A 140 11.77 19.00 5.25
CA VAL A 140 10.52 19.22 5.99
C VAL A 140 9.64 17.98 5.87
N GLU A 141 9.04 17.50 6.94
CA GLU A 141 8.33 16.20 6.96
C GLU A 141 7.07 16.12 6.07
N SER A 142 6.39 17.24 5.82
CA SER A 142 5.12 17.24 5.09
C SER A 142 4.94 18.46 4.19
N ALA A 143 4.06 18.33 3.19
CA ALA A 143 3.67 19.43 2.31
C ALA A 143 3.04 20.60 3.08
N ASP A 144 2.22 20.33 4.10
CA ASP A 144 1.60 21.36 4.94
C ASP A 144 2.65 22.24 5.63
N ASN A 145 3.75 21.64 6.12
CA ASN A 145 4.81 22.39 6.77
C ASN A 145 5.60 23.26 5.77
N VAL A 146 5.71 22.82 4.50
CA VAL A 146 6.29 23.63 3.42
C VAL A 146 5.45 24.88 3.17
N GLU A 147 4.13 24.73 3.06
CA GLU A 147 3.20 25.85 2.86
C GLU A 147 3.28 26.86 4.01
N GLN A 148 3.24 26.36 5.25
CA GLN A 148 3.34 27.19 6.44
C GLN A 148 4.69 27.92 6.54
N ALA A 149 5.80 27.26 6.20
CA ALA A 149 7.12 27.89 6.21
C ALA A 149 7.22 29.03 5.18
N VAL A 150 6.65 28.83 3.99
CA VAL A 150 6.60 29.85 2.94
C VAL A 150 5.76 31.05 3.37
N GLU A 151 4.59 30.82 3.98
CA GLU A 151 3.72 31.89 4.49
C GLU A 151 4.41 32.74 5.57
N ILE A 152 5.10 32.09 6.51
CA ILE A 152 5.90 32.79 7.53
C ILE A 152 6.95 33.68 6.86
N ALA A 153 7.73 33.15 5.90
CA ALA A 153 8.77 33.91 5.23
C ALA A 153 8.22 35.07 4.39
N GLN A 154 7.06 34.89 3.74
CA GLN A 154 6.40 35.94 2.93
C GLN A 154 5.95 37.13 3.78
N SER A 155 5.70 36.93 5.08
CA SER A 155 5.38 38.04 5.98
C SER A 155 6.56 38.99 6.26
N TYR A 156 7.80 38.55 5.99
CA TYR A 156 9.02 39.33 6.24
C TYR A 156 9.76 39.78 4.96
N ALA A 157 9.58 39.06 3.84
CA ALA A 157 10.21 39.38 2.56
C ALA A 157 9.20 39.26 1.41
N PRO A 158 9.20 40.20 0.44
CA PRO A 158 8.22 40.25 -0.64
C PRO A 158 8.31 39.07 -1.60
N LYS A 159 9.50 38.46 -1.72
CA LYS A 159 9.77 37.31 -2.58
C LYS A 159 10.39 36.20 -1.75
N VAL A 160 9.82 35.00 -1.84
CA VAL A 160 10.32 33.80 -1.16
C VAL A 160 10.61 32.73 -2.20
N MET A 161 11.84 32.23 -2.23
CA MET A 161 12.23 31.10 -3.07
C MET A 161 12.15 29.82 -2.25
N ASN A 162 11.24 28.91 -2.62
CA ASN A 162 11.06 27.63 -1.96
C ASN A 162 12.03 26.58 -2.53
N LEU A 163 13.03 26.20 -1.73
CA LEU A 163 13.97 25.10 -1.99
C LEU A 163 13.86 24.01 -0.91
N LEU A 164 12.70 23.90 -0.27
CA LEU A 164 12.43 22.89 0.74
C LEU A 164 12.16 21.55 0.06
N GLU A 165 12.78 20.50 0.59
CA GLU A 165 12.56 19.13 0.16
C GLU A 165 11.70 18.40 1.19
N VAL A 166 10.73 17.61 0.73
CA VAL A 166 9.99 16.69 1.61
C VAL A 166 10.61 15.31 1.47
N PRO A 167 11.45 14.86 2.42
CA PRO A 167 12.03 13.54 2.35
C PRO A 167 10.94 12.49 2.55
N GLY A 168 10.98 11.44 1.72
CA GLY A 168 10.10 10.30 1.84
C GLY A 168 9.03 10.26 0.76
N VAL A 169 9.22 9.37 -0.20
CA VAL A 169 8.11 8.83 -0.96
C VAL A 169 7.36 7.92 0.01
N HIS A 170 6.37 8.45 0.72
CA HIS A 170 5.58 7.63 1.62
C HIS A 170 4.78 6.65 0.76
N GLN A 171 5.16 5.38 0.83
CA GLN A 171 4.44 4.29 0.20
C GLN A 171 3.51 3.67 1.23
N VAL A 172 2.28 3.42 0.82
CA VAL A 172 1.25 2.78 1.63
C VAL A 172 0.95 1.42 1.03
N LEU A 173 1.18 0.37 1.81
CA LEU A 173 0.66 -0.96 1.54
C LEU A 173 -0.75 -1.04 2.11
N LEU A 174 -1.74 -1.28 1.26
CA LEU A 174 -3.10 -1.52 1.68
C LEU A 174 -3.39 -3.02 1.67
N LYS A 175 -3.86 -3.56 2.79
CA LYS A 175 -4.44 -4.91 2.87
C LYS A 175 -5.96 -4.80 3.01
N VAL A 176 -6.69 -5.46 2.12
CA VAL A 176 -8.15 -5.56 2.19
C VAL A 176 -8.54 -7.00 2.43
N ARG A 177 -9.55 -7.24 3.27
CA ARG A 177 -10.09 -8.57 3.54
C ARG A 177 -11.60 -8.52 3.32
N ILE A 178 -12.10 -9.37 2.44
CA ILE A 178 -13.52 -9.50 2.14
C ILE A 178 -13.93 -10.90 2.55
N ALA A 179 -14.80 -10.99 3.55
CA ALA A 179 -15.23 -12.26 4.13
C ALA A 179 -16.76 -12.36 4.12
N GLU A 180 -17.26 -13.56 3.83
CA GLU A 180 -18.68 -13.90 3.90
C GLU A 180 -18.89 -15.08 4.85
N VAL A 181 -19.87 -14.96 5.74
CA VAL A 181 -20.26 -16.01 6.67
C VAL A 181 -21.68 -16.43 6.32
N ALA A 182 -21.83 -17.64 5.80
CA ALA A 182 -23.14 -18.23 5.53
C ALA A 182 -23.50 -19.22 6.64
N ARG A 183 -24.68 -19.04 7.23
CA ARG A 183 -25.29 -19.94 8.20
C ARG A 183 -26.59 -20.46 7.61
N SER A 184 -26.69 -21.77 7.44
CA SER A 184 -27.95 -22.43 7.12
C SER A 184 -28.42 -23.22 8.33
N PHE A 185 -29.68 -23.02 8.68
CA PHE A 185 -30.36 -23.76 9.73
C PHE A 185 -31.66 -24.32 9.16
N ARG A 186 -31.78 -25.65 9.11
CA ARG A 186 -33.00 -26.34 8.72
C ARG A 186 -33.53 -27.12 9.91
N GLU A 187 -34.78 -26.86 10.25
CA GLU A 187 -35.50 -27.58 11.31
C GLU A 187 -36.71 -28.28 10.70
N GLU A 188 -36.75 -29.61 10.84
CA GLU A 188 -37.86 -30.45 10.39
C GLU A 188 -38.49 -31.15 11.59
N GLN A 189 -39.78 -30.93 11.79
CA GLN A 189 -40.57 -31.56 12.84
C GLN A 189 -41.82 -32.19 12.21
N GLY A 190 -42.04 -33.49 12.41
CA GLY A 190 -43.28 -34.15 11.99
C GLY A 190 -43.20 -35.67 12.05
N PHE A 191 -44.34 -36.31 11.77
CA PHE A 191 -44.49 -37.76 11.82
C PHE A 191 -44.69 -38.34 10.41
N ASN A 192 -43.88 -39.33 10.05
CA ASN A 192 -44.05 -40.08 8.81
C ASN A 192 -45.05 -41.22 9.04
N TYR A 193 -46.03 -41.37 8.16
CA TYR A 193 -46.99 -42.47 8.22
C TYR A 193 -47.29 -43.05 6.84
N LEU A 194 -47.52 -44.36 6.79
CA LEU A 194 -47.91 -45.09 5.59
C LEU A 194 -49.05 -46.03 5.94
N ILE A 195 -50.18 -45.89 5.26
CA ILE A 195 -51.38 -46.72 5.44
C ILE A 195 -51.68 -47.39 4.10
N SER A 196 -51.69 -48.72 4.09
CA SER A 196 -52.00 -49.55 2.92
C SER A 196 -53.08 -50.57 3.27
N LYS A 197 -54.26 -50.48 2.63
CA LYS A 197 -55.38 -51.43 2.78
C LYS A 197 -56.20 -51.56 1.49
N ASN A 198 -56.57 -52.78 1.10
CA ASN A 198 -57.48 -53.10 -0.02
C ASN A 198 -57.33 -52.17 -1.25
N SER A 199 -56.10 -52.11 -1.80
CA SER A 199 -55.75 -51.29 -2.97
C SER A 199 -55.73 -49.77 -2.76
N PHE A 200 -55.88 -49.28 -1.53
CA PHE A 200 -55.72 -47.87 -1.15
C PHE A 200 -54.41 -47.68 -0.36
N ILE A 201 -53.53 -46.83 -0.88
CA ILE A 201 -52.27 -46.45 -0.24
C ILE A 201 -52.31 -44.93 -0.01
N THR A 202 -52.16 -44.51 1.24
CA THR A 202 -51.98 -43.09 1.59
C THR A 202 -50.85 -42.96 2.59
N GLY A 203 -50.04 -41.92 2.46
CA GLY A 203 -48.93 -41.70 3.36
C GLY A 203 -48.46 -40.26 3.30
N SER A 204 -47.79 -39.83 4.35
CA SER A 204 -47.11 -38.55 4.42
C SER A 204 -45.64 -38.80 4.65
N THR A 205 -44.81 -38.23 3.78
CA THR A 205 -43.36 -38.24 3.88
C THR A 205 -42.88 -36.81 4.05
N LEU A 206 -42.46 -36.45 5.26
CA LEU A 206 -41.73 -35.21 5.50
C LEU A 206 -40.35 -35.34 4.82
N GLY A 207 -39.82 -34.27 4.23
CA GLY A 207 -38.49 -34.30 3.59
C GLY A 207 -38.37 -35.06 2.25
N GLY A 208 -39.46 -35.58 1.67
CA GLY A 208 -39.40 -36.24 0.35
C GLY A 208 -38.76 -37.63 0.36
N LEU A 209 -38.75 -38.30 1.52
CA LEU A 209 -38.20 -39.64 1.76
C LEU A 209 -38.68 -40.75 0.80
N MET A 210 -39.82 -40.55 0.12
CA MET A 210 -40.33 -41.50 -0.87
C MET A 210 -40.66 -40.75 -2.16
N ALA A 211 -39.83 -40.94 -3.18
CA ALA A 211 -40.09 -40.48 -4.53
C ALA A 211 -40.39 -41.70 -5.41
N GLY A 212 -41.66 -41.86 -5.81
CA GLY A 212 -42.06 -42.96 -6.69
C GLY A 212 -43.57 -43.06 -6.83
N GLU A 213 -44.03 -43.36 -8.05
CA GLU A 213 -45.44 -43.66 -8.34
C GLU A 213 -45.75 -45.07 -7.79
N TYR A 214 -46.66 -45.15 -6.81
CA TYR A 214 -46.97 -46.39 -6.12
C TYR A 214 -47.89 -47.27 -6.97
N SER A 215 -47.31 -48.27 -7.64
CA SER A 215 -48.08 -49.37 -8.26
C SER A 215 -48.19 -50.55 -7.29
N PRO A 216 -49.36 -51.20 -7.15
CA PRO A 216 -49.51 -52.40 -6.32
C PRO A 216 -48.49 -53.49 -6.73
N GLY A 217 -47.52 -53.78 -5.84
CA GLY A 217 -46.44 -54.75 -6.08
C GLY A 217 -45.07 -54.14 -6.46
N GLY A 218 -44.96 -52.81 -6.58
CA GLY A 218 -43.69 -52.11 -6.82
C GLY A 218 -42.79 -52.05 -5.57
N LYS A 219 -41.47 -52.11 -5.79
CA LYS A 219 -40.47 -51.86 -4.73
C LYS A 219 -40.49 -50.39 -4.33
N VAL A 220 -40.34 -50.13 -3.05
CA VAL A 220 -40.30 -48.79 -2.47
C VAL A 220 -38.86 -48.46 -2.16
N ASP A 221 -38.28 -47.53 -2.92
CA ASP A 221 -36.93 -47.02 -2.68
C ASP A 221 -36.98 -45.87 -1.67
N ILE A 222 -36.23 -46.01 -0.57
CA ILE A 222 -36.15 -45.03 0.51
C ILE A 222 -34.96 -44.11 0.21
N SER A 223 -35.21 -42.80 0.19
CA SER A 223 -34.17 -41.76 -0.04
C SER A 223 -33.31 -41.53 1.20
N ASP A 224 -32.01 -41.27 1.02
CA ASP A 224 -31.00 -41.05 2.08
C ASP A 224 -31.18 -39.75 2.91
N ALA A 225 -32.26 -38.98 2.69
CA ALA A 225 -32.52 -37.73 3.41
C ALA A 225 -33.11 -38.01 4.82
N VAL A 226 -32.25 -38.11 5.83
CA VAL A 226 -32.58 -38.53 7.20
C VAL A 226 -33.58 -37.60 7.94
N THR A 227 -34.73 -38.15 8.34
CA THR A 227 -35.59 -37.64 9.43
C THR A 227 -35.63 -38.70 10.54
N MET A 228 -35.63 -38.29 11.82
CA MET A 228 -35.62 -39.17 13.01
C MET A 228 -36.52 -40.42 12.86
N PHE A 229 -35.92 -41.60 12.85
CA PHE A 229 -36.59 -42.87 13.10
C PHE A 229 -36.32 -43.30 14.54
N PHE A 230 -37.35 -43.37 15.38
CA PHE A 230 -37.27 -44.11 16.64
C PHE A 230 -37.36 -45.61 16.31
N GLY A 231 -36.20 -46.23 16.16
CA GLY A 231 -36.04 -47.69 16.14
C GLY A 231 -34.71 -48.07 16.78
N ILE A 232 -34.74 -48.76 17.93
CA ILE A 232 -33.59 -49.48 18.50
C ILE A 232 -33.82 -50.94 18.10
N PRO A 233 -32.85 -51.66 17.47
CA PRO A 233 -31.52 -51.84 18.05
C PRO A 233 -30.30 -51.81 17.11
N ASN A 234 -29.17 -51.42 17.72
CA ASN A 234 -27.80 -51.87 17.47
C ASN A 234 -26.80 -51.03 16.64
N GLU A 235 -26.93 -49.72 16.41
CA GLU A 235 -25.75 -48.90 16.08
C GLU A 235 -25.75 -47.49 16.69
N ASP A 236 -24.53 -47.02 16.96
CA ASP A 236 -24.17 -45.96 17.91
C ASP A 236 -24.76 -44.58 17.57
N ILE A 237 -25.48 -44.02 18.53
CA ILE A 237 -25.96 -42.63 18.58
C ILE A 237 -24.82 -41.60 18.40
N MET A 238 -23.56 -41.99 18.63
CA MET A 238 -22.39 -41.10 18.48
C MET A 238 -21.98 -40.80 17.05
N THR A 239 -22.13 -41.74 16.10
CA THR A 239 -21.81 -41.47 14.68
C THR A 239 -22.79 -40.47 14.07
N PHE A 240 -24.03 -40.47 14.56
CA PHE A 240 -25.12 -39.56 14.16
C PHE A 240 -24.93 -38.11 14.65
N ILE A 241 -24.43 -37.90 15.88
CA ILE A 241 -24.11 -36.54 16.38
C ILE A 241 -22.89 -35.95 15.67
N GLN A 242 -21.96 -36.78 15.21
CA GLN A 242 -20.76 -36.34 14.49
C GLN A 242 -21.07 -35.85 13.06
N ALA A 243 -22.11 -36.38 12.42
CA ALA A 243 -22.60 -35.92 11.11
C ALA A 243 -23.30 -34.54 11.16
N LEU A 244 -23.94 -34.19 12.28
CA LEU A 244 -24.56 -32.87 12.51
C LEU A 244 -23.55 -31.78 12.90
N LYS A 245 -22.28 -32.17 13.09
CA LYS A 245 -21.22 -31.27 13.57
C LYS A 245 -20.29 -30.80 12.46
N THR A 246 -20.74 -30.72 11.21
CA THR A 246 -20.04 -29.95 10.18
C THR A 246 -20.37 -28.47 10.35
N LYS A 247 -19.95 -27.91 11.49
CA LYS A 247 -19.99 -26.47 11.74
C LYS A 247 -18.77 -25.84 11.10
N GLY A 248 -19.05 -25.08 10.07
CA GLY A 248 -18.20 -24.10 9.45
C GLY A 248 -18.94 -23.67 8.17
N LEU A 249 -18.66 -22.54 7.57
CA LEU A 249 -17.31 -22.10 7.31
C LEU A 249 -17.42 -20.60 7.02
N ILE A 250 -16.69 -19.79 7.77
CA ILE A 250 -16.36 -18.44 7.32
C ILE A 250 -15.61 -18.64 5.99
N SER A 251 -16.10 -18.05 4.91
CA SER A 251 -15.46 -18.10 3.60
C SER A 251 -14.80 -16.76 3.33
N ILE A 252 -13.48 -16.78 3.11
CA ILE A 252 -12.75 -15.58 2.68
C ILE A 252 -12.90 -15.48 1.17
N LEU A 253 -13.52 -14.41 0.69
CA LEU A 253 -13.78 -14.21 -0.73
C LEU A 253 -12.56 -13.66 -1.45
N ALA A 254 -11.84 -12.72 -0.81
CA ALA A 254 -10.61 -12.15 -1.36
C ALA A 254 -9.76 -11.46 -0.30
N GLU A 255 -8.43 -11.45 -0.52
CA GLU A 255 -7.45 -10.70 0.27
C GLU A 255 -6.48 -9.90 -0.63
N PRO A 256 -6.95 -8.88 -1.40
CA PRO A 256 -6.04 -8.13 -2.24
C PRO A 256 -5.11 -7.25 -1.41
N ASN A 257 -3.86 -7.17 -1.84
CA ASN A 257 -2.83 -6.32 -1.30
C ASN A 257 -2.20 -5.50 -2.42
N LEU A 258 -2.07 -4.19 -2.22
CA LEU A 258 -1.52 -3.31 -3.23
C LEU A 258 -0.78 -2.15 -2.58
N ILE A 259 0.31 -1.70 -3.21
CA ILE A 259 1.14 -0.59 -2.74
C ILE A 259 0.87 0.60 -3.64
N ALA A 260 0.71 1.77 -3.04
CA ALA A 260 0.60 3.04 -3.75
C ALA A 260 1.45 4.11 -3.06
N ARG A 261 1.89 5.08 -3.84
CA ARG A 261 2.55 6.27 -3.31
C ARG A 261 1.49 7.26 -2.81
N SER A 262 1.82 8.01 -1.77
CA SER A 262 0.96 9.08 -1.27
C SER A 262 0.56 10.06 -2.39
N GLY A 263 -0.75 10.26 -2.57
CA GLY A 263 -1.38 11.10 -3.59
C GLY A 263 -1.59 10.42 -4.95
N GLU A 264 -1.11 9.19 -5.16
CA GLU A 264 -1.22 8.48 -6.43
C GLU A 264 -2.22 7.32 -6.33
N THR A 265 -3.13 7.23 -7.31
CA THR A 265 -4.09 6.14 -7.40
C THR A 265 -3.40 4.87 -7.89
N ALA A 266 -3.59 3.77 -7.17
CA ALA A 266 -3.21 2.44 -7.63
C ALA A 266 -4.46 1.61 -7.91
N SER A 267 -4.38 0.80 -8.97
CA SER A 267 -5.41 -0.13 -9.38
C SER A 267 -4.85 -1.55 -9.50
N PHE A 268 -5.66 -2.52 -9.09
CA PHE A 268 -5.38 -3.94 -9.22
C PHE A 268 -6.64 -4.64 -9.71
N LEU A 269 -6.46 -5.53 -10.68
CA LEU A 269 -7.51 -6.43 -11.17
C LEU A 269 -6.90 -7.83 -11.31
N ALA A 270 -7.52 -8.80 -10.64
CA ALA A 270 -7.23 -10.22 -10.80
C ALA A 270 -8.54 -10.94 -11.08
N GLY A 271 -8.69 -11.44 -12.31
CA GLY A 271 -9.97 -11.93 -12.78
C GLY A 271 -9.95 -12.36 -14.25
N GLY A 272 -11.14 -12.47 -14.83
CA GLY A 272 -11.33 -12.81 -16.24
C GLY A 272 -12.44 -11.97 -16.87
N GLU A 273 -12.69 -12.20 -18.15
CA GLU A 273 -13.77 -11.57 -18.90
C GLU A 273 -14.82 -12.62 -19.28
N PHE A 274 -16.08 -12.34 -18.95
CA PHE A 274 -17.21 -13.17 -19.32
C PHE A 274 -17.87 -12.64 -20.60
N PRO A 275 -17.89 -13.40 -21.71
CA PRO A 275 -18.51 -12.97 -22.95
C PRO A 275 -20.03 -13.12 -22.91
N ILE A 276 -20.76 -12.04 -23.16
CA ILE A 276 -22.22 -11.98 -23.21
C ILE A 276 -22.66 -11.77 -24.67
N PRO A 277 -23.40 -12.71 -25.28
CA PRO A 277 -23.94 -12.51 -26.62
C PRO A 277 -25.10 -11.52 -26.58
N VAL A 278 -25.00 -10.44 -27.36
CA VAL A 278 -26.01 -9.40 -27.49
C VAL A 278 -26.56 -9.41 -28.91
N VAL A 279 -27.87 -9.58 -29.07
CA VAL A 279 -28.52 -9.51 -30.38
C VAL A 279 -28.67 -8.05 -30.79
N GLN A 280 -28.11 -7.67 -31.93
CA GLN A 280 -28.24 -6.32 -32.46
C GLN A 280 -29.51 -6.24 -33.32
N GLY A 281 -30.45 -5.37 -32.95
CA GLY A 281 -31.75 -5.26 -33.63
C GLY A 281 -31.61 -4.79 -35.08
N GLY A 282 -32.10 -5.59 -36.04
CA GLY A 282 -32.10 -5.30 -37.47
C GLY A 282 -32.67 -6.45 -38.31
N LEU A 283 -32.79 -6.26 -39.63
CA LEU A 283 -33.27 -7.28 -40.59
C LEU A 283 -32.35 -8.52 -40.68
N SER A 284 -31.10 -8.39 -40.23
CA SER A 284 -30.11 -9.46 -40.13
C SER A 284 -29.77 -9.62 -38.65
N ASN A 285 -30.25 -10.69 -38.02
CA ASN A 285 -30.08 -11.02 -36.59
C ASN A 285 -28.59 -11.22 -36.22
N SER A 286 -27.75 -10.18 -36.29
CA SER A 286 -26.32 -10.26 -35.97
C SER A 286 -26.13 -10.34 -34.46
N VAL A 287 -25.32 -11.30 -34.02
CA VAL A 287 -24.94 -11.50 -32.62
C VAL A 287 -23.59 -10.82 -32.41
N SER A 288 -23.54 -9.81 -31.55
CA SER A 288 -22.31 -9.20 -31.05
C SER A 288 -21.91 -9.86 -29.72
N ILE A 289 -20.64 -9.79 -29.35
CA ILE A 289 -20.15 -10.28 -28.04
C ILE A 289 -19.72 -9.06 -27.22
N GLU A 290 -20.29 -8.90 -26.03
CA GLU A 290 -19.90 -7.91 -25.03
C GLU A 290 -19.12 -8.60 -23.92
N TYR A 291 -17.89 -8.16 -23.64
CA TYR A 291 -17.07 -8.73 -22.57
C TYR A 291 -17.32 -7.99 -21.26
N LYS A 292 -17.60 -8.74 -20.19
CA LYS A 292 -17.80 -8.20 -18.84
C LYS A 292 -16.78 -8.79 -17.88
N GLU A 293 -15.93 -7.94 -17.33
CA GLU A 293 -14.94 -8.35 -16.34
C GLU A 293 -15.59 -8.88 -15.05
N TYR A 294 -14.96 -9.89 -14.46
CA TYR A 294 -15.25 -10.39 -13.12
C TYR A 294 -13.95 -10.78 -12.41
N GLY A 295 -14.00 -10.95 -11.08
CA GLY A 295 -12.85 -11.22 -10.22
C GLY A 295 -12.70 -10.18 -9.11
N VAL A 296 -11.48 -10.03 -8.62
CA VAL A 296 -11.10 -9.10 -7.54
C VAL A 296 -10.53 -7.83 -8.14
N ARG A 297 -11.14 -6.68 -7.84
CA ARG A 297 -10.68 -5.36 -8.23
C ARG A 297 -10.47 -4.49 -6.99
N LEU A 298 -9.34 -3.80 -6.92
CA LEU A 298 -9.03 -2.85 -5.87
C LEU A 298 -8.50 -1.57 -6.50
N ASN A 299 -9.22 -0.47 -6.29
CA ASN A 299 -8.73 0.87 -6.58
C ASN A 299 -8.59 1.62 -5.27
N PHE A 300 -7.45 2.28 -5.06
CA PHE A 300 -7.29 3.14 -3.88
C PHE A 300 -6.29 4.26 -4.12
N THR A 301 -6.48 5.36 -3.38
CA THR A 301 -5.60 6.52 -3.37
C THR A 301 -5.29 6.86 -1.90
N PRO A 302 -4.06 6.60 -1.42
CA PRO A 302 -3.67 6.98 -0.08
C PRO A 302 -3.11 8.40 -0.06
N THR A 303 -3.35 9.15 1.00
CA THR A 303 -2.69 10.42 1.28
C THR A 303 -2.18 10.39 2.71
N VAL A 304 -0.87 10.45 2.87
CA VAL A 304 -0.21 10.42 4.19
C VAL A 304 -0.23 11.83 4.77
N LEU A 305 -0.80 11.94 5.97
CA LEU A 305 -0.96 13.16 6.75
C LEU A 305 0.06 13.18 7.90
N LYS A 306 -0.02 14.20 8.76
CA LYS A 306 0.74 14.28 10.02
C LYS A 306 0.42 13.10 10.95
N GLU A 307 1.31 12.82 11.90
CA GLU A 307 1.13 11.79 12.95
C GLU A 307 0.94 10.36 12.42
N LYS A 308 1.51 10.02 11.26
CA LYS A 308 1.36 8.70 10.61
C LYS A 308 -0.09 8.31 10.30
N THR A 309 -0.96 9.30 10.17
CA THR A 309 -2.33 9.08 9.78
C THR A 309 -2.46 9.05 8.26
N ILE A 310 -3.32 8.18 7.75
CA ILE A 310 -3.48 7.90 6.32
C ILE A 310 -4.93 8.16 5.96
N HIS A 311 -5.14 9.17 5.12
CA HIS A 311 -6.41 9.38 4.42
C HIS A 311 -6.48 8.43 3.24
N LEU A 312 -7.61 7.74 3.08
CA LEU A 312 -7.74 6.66 2.12
C LEU A 312 -9.08 6.78 1.38
N ASP A 313 -9.01 7.02 0.07
CA ASP A 313 -10.11 6.79 -0.86
C ASP A 313 -9.98 5.36 -1.41
N ILE A 314 -10.99 4.52 -1.21
CA ILE A 314 -10.92 3.09 -1.55
C ILE A 314 -12.21 2.58 -2.17
N SER A 315 -12.06 1.79 -3.24
CA SER A 315 -13.12 1.08 -3.94
C SER A 315 -12.77 -0.40 -4.17
N PRO A 316 -12.94 -1.27 -3.16
CA PRO A 316 -12.78 -2.71 -3.36
C PRO A 316 -14.02 -3.33 -3.98
N GLU A 317 -13.80 -4.32 -4.84
CA GLU A 317 -14.83 -5.08 -5.54
C GLU A 317 -14.41 -6.55 -5.68
N VAL A 318 -15.33 -7.46 -5.39
CA VAL A 318 -15.19 -8.89 -5.66
C VAL A 318 -16.41 -9.34 -6.44
N SER A 319 -16.18 -10.03 -7.54
CA SER A 319 -17.23 -10.55 -8.39
C SER A 319 -16.93 -11.99 -8.79
N ASP A 320 -17.99 -12.80 -8.80
CA ASP A 320 -17.92 -14.22 -9.14
C ASP A 320 -19.10 -14.59 -10.05
N LEU A 321 -18.94 -15.68 -10.81
CA LEU A 321 -19.95 -16.21 -11.72
C LEU A 321 -20.82 -17.24 -11.00
N ASP A 322 -22.11 -16.96 -10.84
CA ASP A 322 -23.09 -17.89 -10.29
C ASP A 322 -23.91 -18.57 -11.40
N PHE A 323 -23.59 -19.84 -11.64
CA PHE A 323 -24.29 -20.69 -12.61
C PHE A 323 -25.60 -21.27 -12.07
N THR A 324 -25.85 -21.21 -10.75
CA THR A 324 -27.07 -21.77 -10.13
C THR A 324 -28.28 -20.89 -10.34
N GLN A 325 -28.07 -19.57 -10.34
CA GLN A 325 -29.09 -18.55 -10.62
C GLN A 325 -29.10 -18.11 -12.10
N GLY A 326 -28.35 -18.79 -12.97
CA GLY A 326 -28.20 -18.43 -14.37
C GLY A 326 -29.47 -18.61 -15.22
N VAL A 327 -29.61 -17.78 -16.25
CA VAL A 327 -30.71 -17.86 -17.23
C VAL A 327 -30.42 -18.97 -18.23
N LYS A 328 -31.38 -19.88 -18.42
CA LYS A 328 -31.28 -20.97 -19.39
C LYS A 328 -31.86 -20.54 -20.73
N LEU A 329 -31.04 -20.47 -21.77
CA LEU A 329 -31.45 -20.08 -23.12
C LEU A 329 -30.97 -21.12 -24.13
N GLY A 330 -31.90 -21.82 -24.79
CA GLY A 330 -31.55 -22.78 -25.86
C GLY A 330 -30.57 -23.89 -25.45
N GLY A 331 -30.53 -24.30 -24.18
CA GLY A 331 -29.59 -25.29 -23.64
C GLY A 331 -28.28 -24.70 -23.07
N TYR A 332 -28.03 -23.41 -23.24
CA TYR A 332 -26.92 -22.68 -22.62
C TYR A 332 -27.34 -22.07 -21.28
N VAL A 333 -26.44 -22.06 -20.30
CA VAL A 333 -26.64 -21.38 -19.01
C VAL A 333 -25.80 -20.11 -19.02
N VAL A 334 -26.47 -18.95 -18.99
CA VAL A 334 -25.81 -17.65 -18.80
C VAL A 334 -25.77 -17.36 -17.30
N PRO A 335 -24.60 -17.43 -16.63
CA PRO A 335 -24.49 -17.18 -15.19
C PRO A 335 -24.82 -15.73 -14.84
N VAL A 336 -25.23 -15.53 -13.59
CA VAL A 336 -25.34 -14.19 -12.99
C VAL A 336 -23.96 -13.81 -12.45
N ILE A 337 -23.57 -12.54 -12.59
CA ILE A 337 -22.36 -12.02 -11.95
C ILE A 337 -22.77 -11.48 -10.58
N VAL A 338 -22.30 -12.13 -9.52
CA VAL A 338 -22.56 -11.70 -8.13
C VAL A 338 -21.43 -10.77 -7.71
N THR A 339 -21.73 -9.48 -7.59
CA THR A 339 -20.75 -8.44 -7.25
C THR A 339 -20.94 -7.92 -5.83
N ARG A 340 -19.83 -7.82 -5.09
CA ARG A 340 -19.72 -7.20 -3.77
C ARG A 340 -18.76 -6.03 -3.90
N ARG A 341 -19.25 -4.80 -3.72
CA ARG A 341 -18.47 -3.57 -3.90
C ARG A 341 -18.76 -2.58 -2.78
N ALA A 342 -17.74 -1.84 -2.37
CA ALA A 342 -17.88 -0.66 -1.54
C ALA A 342 -17.08 0.50 -2.15
N HIS A 343 -17.45 1.73 -1.78
CA HIS A 343 -16.67 2.94 -2.04
C HIS A 343 -16.72 3.78 -0.77
N THR A 344 -15.57 4.12 -0.20
CA THR A 344 -15.53 4.94 1.02
C THR A 344 -14.26 5.78 1.08
N VAL A 345 -14.35 6.86 1.86
CA VAL A 345 -13.22 7.71 2.21
C VAL A 345 -13.08 7.69 3.72
N ILE A 346 -11.95 7.21 4.21
CA ILE A 346 -11.69 7.01 5.65
C ILE A 346 -10.31 7.52 6.03
N GLN A 347 -10.10 7.70 7.33
CA GLN A 347 -8.82 8.09 7.90
C GLN A 347 -8.41 7.07 8.97
N LEU A 348 -7.22 6.51 8.85
CA LEU A 348 -6.71 5.42 9.69
C LEU A 348 -5.26 5.66 10.07
N GLU A 349 -4.85 5.22 11.25
CA GLU A 349 -3.44 5.15 11.63
C GLU A 349 -2.72 3.98 10.95
N ASP A 350 -1.39 4.05 10.89
CA ASP A 350 -0.53 2.95 10.43
C ASP A 350 -0.81 1.64 11.18
N GLY A 351 -1.18 0.59 10.44
CA GLY A 351 -1.52 -0.73 10.97
C GLY A 351 -2.93 -0.86 11.54
N GLN A 352 -3.74 0.19 11.55
CA GLN A 352 -5.09 0.14 12.12
C GLN A 352 -6.08 -0.56 11.18
N THR A 353 -6.78 -1.57 11.68
CA THR A 353 -7.85 -2.25 10.93
C THR A 353 -9.19 -1.58 11.15
N PHE A 354 -9.94 -1.35 10.07
CA PHE A 354 -11.30 -0.81 10.14
C PHE A 354 -12.24 -1.54 9.19
N ALA A 355 -13.47 -1.79 9.64
CA ALA A 355 -14.53 -2.36 8.83
C ALA A 355 -15.24 -1.25 8.05
N ILE A 356 -15.19 -1.30 6.72
CA ILE A 356 -15.73 -0.25 5.84
C ILE A 356 -17.11 -0.58 5.29
N ALA A 357 -17.50 -1.85 5.31
CA ALA A 357 -18.82 -2.30 4.88
C ALA A 357 -19.24 -3.57 5.63
N GLY A 358 -20.54 -3.68 5.90
CA GLY A 358 -21.16 -4.85 6.51
C GLY A 358 -22.59 -5.04 6.00
N LEU A 359 -23.00 -6.27 5.72
CA LEU A 359 -24.38 -6.60 5.36
C LEU A 359 -24.78 -7.92 6.00
N ILE A 360 -25.95 -7.96 6.65
CA ILE A 360 -26.56 -9.18 7.16
C ILE A 360 -27.85 -9.40 6.39
N SER A 361 -27.93 -10.53 5.68
CA SER A 361 -29.10 -10.97 4.93
C SER A 361 -29.69 -12.18 5.62
N LYS A 362 -31.00 -12.16 5.87
CA LYS A 362 -31.71 -13.26 6.55
C LYS A 362 -32.96 -13.64 5.76
N SER A 363 -33.04 -14.90 5.36
CA SER A 363 -34.18 -15.49 4.65
C SER A 363 -34.77 -16.63 5.49
N LYS A 364 -36.08 -16.59 5.73
CA LYS A 364 -36.79 -17.61 6.50
C LYS A 364 -38.00 -18.12 5.72
N GLN A 365 -37.98 -19.38 5.34
CA GLN A 365 -39.08 -20.08 4.71
C GLN A 365 -39.71 -21.05 5.71
N LYS A 366 -41.04 -21.03 5.81
CA LYS A 366 -41.81 -21.93 6.67
C LYS A 366 -42.83 -22.67 5.83
N ALA A 367 -42.67 -23.98 5.71
CA ALA A 367 -43.67 -24.86 5.11
C ALA A 367 -44.39 -25.64 6.21
N VAL A 368 -45.72 -25.67 6.14
CA VAL A 368 -46.55 -26.44 7.07
C VAL A 368 -47.37 -27.42 6.25
N ARG A 369 -47.16 -28.71 6.48
CA ARG A 369 -47.95 -29.80 5.91
C ARG A 369 -48.90 -30.30 7.00
N LYS A 370 -50.19 -30.49 6.72
CA LYS A 370 -51.16 -30.98 7.70
C LYS A 370 -52.08 -32.02 7.10
N ILE A 371 -52.52 -32.98 7.91
CA ILE A 371 -53.59 -33.90 7.52
C ILE A 371 -54.92 -33.13 7.59
N PRO A 372 -55.70 -33.05 6.50
CA PRO A 372 -56.99 -32.37 6.53
C PRO A 372 -57.93 -33.01 7.57
N GLY A 373 -58.67 -32.18 8.32
CA GLY A 373 -59.54 -32.62 9.42
C GLY A 373 -58.83 -32.66 10.77
N ILE A 374 -57.96 -33.66 11.00
CA ILE A 374 -57.32 -33.87 12.31
C ILE A 374 -56.15 -32.91 12.61
N GLY A 375 -55.57 -32.28 11.59
CA GLY A 375 -54.49 -31.31 11.75
C GLY A 375 -54.93 -29.94 12.29
N ASP A 376 -56.23 -29.67 12.38
CA ASP A 376 -56.77 -28.40 12.93
C ASP A 376 -57.35 -28.57 14.36
N VAL A 377 -57.30 -29.78 14.93
CA VAL A 377 -57.81 -30.06 16.28
C VAL A 377 -56.91 -29.38 17.33
N PRO A 378 -57.46 -28.58 18.26
CA PRO A 378 -56.70 -28.02 19.37
C PRO A 378 -56.01 -29.12 20.19
N LEU A 379 -54.78 -28.87 20.66
CA LEU A 379 -53.98 -29.76 21.51
C LEU A 379 -53.45 -31.05 20.84
N LEU A 380 -54.25 -31.74 20.01
CA LEU A 380 -53.87 -32.98 19.32
C LEU A 380 -53.36 -32.78 17.90
N GLY A 381 -53.70 -31.66 17.25
CA GLY A 381 -53.35 -31.38 15.87
C GLY A 381 -51.84 -31.24 15.62
N GLU A 382 -51.04 -30.87 16.63
CA GLU A 382 -49.59 -30.70 16.48
C GLU A 382 -48.87 -32.02 16.13
N LEU A 383 -49.40 -33.17 16.55
CA LEU A 383 -48.89 -34.51 16.17
C LEU A 383 -49.22 -34.89 14.72
N PHE A 384 -50.20 -34.20 14.11
CA PHE A 384 -50.71 -34.47 12.75
C PHE A 384 -50.38 -33.34 11.77
N ARG A 385 -49.43 -32.47 12.14
CA ARG A 385 -48.85 -31.42 11.29
C ARG A 385 -47.34 -31.60 11.23
N GLY A 386 -46.78 -31.49 10.03
CA GLY A 386 -45.35 -31.36 9.80
C GLY A 386 -44.99 -29.89 9.58
N LYS A 387 -43.93 -29.43 10.24
CA LYS A 387 -43.39 -28.08 10.11
C LYS A 387 -41.94 -28.20 9.62
N GLU A 388 -41.67 -27.51 8.52
CA GLU A 388 -40.34 -27.36 7.94
C GLU A 388 -39.99 -25.87 7.99
N ILE A 389 -38.88 -25.55 8.65
CA ILE A 389 -38.33 -24.19 8.72
C ILE A 389 -36.96 -24.24 8.06
N ASP A 390 -36.78 -23.49 6.98
CA ASP A 390 -35.49 -23.24 6.34
C ASP A 390 -35.09 -21.79 6.61
N GLU A 391 -34.03 -21.59 7.39
CA GLU A 391 -33.49 -20.29 7.76
C GLU A 391 -32.06 -20.16 7.23
N LYS A 392 -31.83 -19.14 6.41
CA LYS A 392 -30.53 -18.83 5.79
C LYS A 392 -30.10 -17.44 6.21
N GLU A 393 -28.91 -17.32 6.75
CA GLU A 393 -28.30 -16.05 7.16
C GLU A 393 -26.94 -15.91 6.47
N THR A 394 -26.70 -14.77 5.83
CA THR A 394 -25.46 -14.44 5.14
C THR A 394 -24.94 -13.10 5.65
N GLU A 395 -23.72 -13.09 6.17
CA GLU A 395 -23.04 -11.89 6.67
C GLU A 395 -21.84 -11.57 5.77
N LEU A 396 -21.79 -10.39 5.16
CA LEU A 396 -20.64 -9.86 4.42
C LEU A 396 -19.91 -8.83 5.27
N LEU A 397 -18.58 -8.90 5.32
CA LEU A 397 -17.73 -7.92 5.98
C LEU A 397 -16.54 -7.55 5.09
N ILE A 398 -16.29 -6.25 4.93
CA ILE A 398 -15.11 -5.72 4.23
C ILE A 398 -14.26 -4.94 5.24
N MET A 399 -13.02 -5.38 5.44
CA MET A 399 -12.05 -4.76 6.34
C MET A 399 -10.84 -4.27 5.56
N VAL A 400 -10.25 -3.18 6.02
CA VAL A 400 -9.05 -2.59 5.41
C VAL A 400 -8.02 -2.31 6.50
N THR A 401 -6.74 -2.39 6.15
CA THR A 401 -5.62 -2.10 7.05
C THR A 401 -4.47 -1.51 6.23
N PRO A 402 -4.18 -0.21 6.37
CA PRO A 402 -3.06 0.42 5.69
C PRO A 402 -1.77 0.27 6.50
N TYR A 403 -0.63 0.21 5.82
CA TYR A 403 0.69 0.18 6.42
C TYR A 403 1.61 1.18 5.71
N LEU A 404 2.30 2.04 6.45
CA LEU A 404 3.40 2.85 5.93
C LEU A 404 4.62 1.94 5.75
N ILE A 405 5.12 1.85 4.52
CA ILE A 405 6.29 1.04 4.20
C ILE A 405 7.42 1.92 3.69
N ALA A 406 8.64 1.58 4.09
CA ALA A 406 9.86 2.18 3.57
C ALA A 406 10.48 1.23 2.52
N PRO A 407 11.05 1.77 1.43
CA PRO A 407 11.79 0.95 0.48
C PRO A 407 12.97 0.26 1.18
N LEU A 408 13.20 -1.00 0.83
CA LEU A 408 14.32 -1.78 1.37
C LEU A 408 15.65 -1.13 0.96
N LYS A 409 16.63 -1.14 1.88
CA LYS A 409 17.99 -0.71 1.56
C LYS A 409 18.62 -1.69 0.56
N ALA A 410 19.37 -1.16 -0.41
CA ALA A 410 20.09 -1.97 -1.38
C ALA A 410 21.01 -2.98 -0.66
N GLY A 411 20.96 -4.26 -1.04
CA GLY A 411 21.75 -5.34 -0.44
C GLY A 411 21.07 -6.12 0.69
N THR A 412 19.81 -5.80 1.03
CA THR A 412 19.02 -6.66 1.93
C THR A 412 18.47 -7.83 1.13
N GLU A 413 19.01 -9.04 1.31
CA GLU A 413 18.44 -10.26 0.72
C GLU A 413 17.02 -10.46 1.24
N HIS A 414 16.05 -10.53 0.32
CA HIS A 414 14.66 -10.78 0.66
C HIS A 414 14.26 -12.16 0.16
N ARG A 415 13.62 -12.94 1.03
CA ARG A 415 13.03 -14.22 0.64
C ARG A 415 11.80 -13.96 -0.22
N MET A 416 11.83 -14.41 -1.47
CA MET A 416 10.65 -14.33 -2.32
C MET A 416 9.51 -15.17 -1.70
N PRO A 417 8.23 -14.80 -1.87
CA PRO A 417 7.10 -15.61 -1.38
C PRO A 417 7.20 -17.08 -1.83
N THR A 418 7.75 -17.31 -3.02
CA THR A 418 7.99 -18.63 -3.63
C THR A 418 9.07 -19.46 -2.92
N GLU A 419 10.00 -18.85 -2.19
CA GLU A 419 11.09 -19.56 -1.49
C GLU A 419 10.64 -20.21 -0.18
N SER A 420 9.47 -19.85 0.34
CA SER A 420 8.89 -20.49 1.53
C SER A 420 8.35 -21.90 1.24
N SER A 421 7.99 -22.18 -0.03
CA SER A 421 7.46 -23.47 -0.48
C SER A 421 8.52 -24.56 -0.55
N ASP A 422 9.75 -24.21 -0.95
CA ASP A 422 10.83 -25.20 -1.18
C ASP A 422 11.40 -25.74 0.14
N GLN A 423 11.38 -24.96 1.23
CA GLN A 423 11.80 -25.43 2.55
C GLN A 423 10.83 -26.43 3.19
N ILE A 424 9.55 -26.42 2.81
CA ILE A 424 8.59 -27.44 3.27
C ILE A 424 8.88 -28.79 2.58
N MET A 425 9.44 -28.77 1.36
CA MET A 425 9.80 -29.98 0.62
C MET A 425 11.20 -30.51 0.98
N ASP A 426 12.13 -29.64 1.39
CA ASP A 426 13.46 -30.04 1.89
C ASP A 426 13.38 -30.61 3.32
N GLY A 427 12.43 -30.15 4.14
CA GLY A 427 12.10 -30.74 5.44
C GLY A 427 11.36 -32.08 5.38
N MET A 428 10.92 -32.51 4.18
CA MET A 428 10.29 -33.82 3.93
C MET A 428 11.18 -34.79 3.16
N GLN A 429 12.47 -34.50 2.99
CA GLN A 429 13.42 -35.55 2.61
C GLN A 429 13.64 -36.42 3.84
N GLU A 430 12.99 -37.59 3.86
CA GLU A 430 13.26 -38.64 4.83
C GLU A 430 14.77 -38.79 5.01
N PRO A 431 15.27 -38.92 6.25
CA PRO A 431 16.69 -39.19 6.45
C PRO A 431 17.01 -40.47 5.70
N ARG A 432 17.85 -40.39 4.66
CA ARG A 432 18.38 -41.57 3.99
C ARG A 432 19.06 -42.41 5.07
N VAL A 433 18.40 -43.50 5.44
CA VAL A 433 18.95 -44.50 6.36
C VAL A 433 20.27 -44.95 5.76
N ASP A 434 21.38 -44.62 6.41
CA ASP A 434 22.69 -45.16 6.07
C ASP A 434 22.72 -46.64 6.48
N TRP A 435 22.27 -47.49 5.57
CA TRP A 435 22.24 -48.94 5.76
C TRP A 435 23.61 -49.52 6.11
N ASN A 436 24.73 -48.87 5.74
CA ASN A 436 26.06 -49.35 6.11
C ASN A 436 26.35 -49.21 7.62
N SER A 437 25.71 -48.26 8.30
CA SER A 437 25.82 -48.10 9.76
C SER A 437 25.01 -49.15 10.53
N VAL A 438 23.92 -49.65 9.93
CA VAL A 438 23.05 -50.69 10.50
C VAL A 438 23.75 -52.06 10.47
N PHE A 439 24.45 -52.38 9.38
CA PHE A 439 25.16 -53.66 9.25
C PHE A 439 26.51 -53.70 9.98
N LYS A 440 27.12 -52.56 10.30
CA LYS A 440 28.37 -52.53 11.10
C LYS A 440 28.15 -52.88 12.57
N LYS A 441 26.94 -52.64 13.10
CA LYS A 441 26.62 -52.86 14.52
C LYS A 441 26.28 -54.31 14.86
N SER A 442 25.99 -55.16 13.86
CA SER A 442 25.79 -56.60 14.07
C SER A 442 27.09 -57.39 14.16
N ASP A 443 28.17 -56.92 13.52
CA ASP A 443 29.46 -57.62 13.55
C ASP A 443 30.24 -57.37 14.85
N GLU A 444 30.06 -56.21 15.49
CA GLU A 444 30.69 -55.91 16.80
C GLU A 444 30.02 -56.65 17.97
N MET A 445 28.74 -57.04 17.82
CA MET A 445 27.98 -57.75 18.86
C MET A 445 28.25 -59.27 18.89
N SER A 446 28.80 -59.85 17.81
CA SER A 446 29.27 -61.25 17.77
C SER A 446 30.60 -61.44 18.51
N SER A 447 31.50 -60.45 18.46
CA SER A 447 32.83 -60.53 19.08
C SER A 447 32.83 -60.41 20.61
N SER A 448 31.77 -59.83 21.19
CA SER A 448 31.63 -59.64 22.63
C SER A 448 31.07 -60.88 23.34
N ASP A 449 30.30 -61.71 22.64
CA ASP A 449 29.79 -62.98 23.16
C ASP A 449 30.84 -64.12 23.10
N GLU A 450 31.75 -64.12 22.12
CA GLU A 450 32.91 -65.05 22.09
C GLU A 450 33.94 -64.74 23.20
N ALA A 451 34.13 -63.47 23.56
CA ALA A 451 35.03 -63.08 24.65
C ALA A 451 34.49 -63.49 26.04
N MET A 452 33.17 -63.41 26.24
CA MET A 452 32.50 -63.82 27.48
C MET A 452 32.56 -65.34 27.73
N LEU A 453 32.52 -66.16 26.67
CA LEU A 453 32.60 -67.62 26.78
C LEU A 453 34.03 -68.15 27.05
N SER A 454 35.08 -67.39 26.72
CA SER A 454 36.48 -67.75 27.02
C SER A 454 36.88 -67.53 28.50
N SER A 455 36.19 -66.63 29.21
CA SER A 455 36.49 -66.29 30.62
C SER A 455 35.94 -67.28 31.64
N ARG A 456 35.11 -68.25 31.22
CA ARG A 456 34.47 -69.25 32.10
C ARG A 456 35.12 -70.64 32.09
N GLY A 457 36.27 -70.82 31.46
CA GLY A 457 37.08 -72.04 31.61
C GLY A 457 36.40 -73.34 31.14
N ILE A 458 35.47 -73.25 30.20
CA ILE A 458 34.83 -74.43 29.59
C ILE A 458 35.50 -74.68 28.24
N SER A 459 36.41 -75.65 28.20
CA SER A 459 36.99 -76.16 26.95
C SER A 459 35.96 -77.02 26.21
N PRO A 460 35.55 -76.69 24.98
CA PRO A 460 34.71 -77.57 24.18
C PRO A 460 35.58 -78.64 23.51
N ASN A 461 35.25 -79.87 23.87
CA ASN A 461 35.76 -81.14 23.39
C ASN A 461 35.83 -81.21 21.85
N LYS A 462 37.01 -81.49 21.29
CA LYS A 462 37.18 -81.89 19.88
C LYS A 462 36.50 -83.25 19.67
N LYS A 463 35.53 -83.30 18.77
CA LYS A 463 35.15 -84.52 18.05
C LYS A 463 35.08 -84.24 16.55
N ASN A 464 35.53 -85.26 15.81
CA ASN A 464 35.60 -85.41 14.36
C ASN A 464 34.42 -84.84 13.59
#